data_AF-A0A3D3IVI0-F1
#
_entry.id   AF-A0A3D3IVI0-F1
#
_cell.length_a   1.000
_cell.length_b   1.000
_cell.length_c   1.000
_cell.angle_alpha   90.00
_cell.angle_beta   90.00
_cell.angle_gamma   90.00
#
_symmetry.space_group_name_H-M   'P 1'
#
loop_
_entity.id
_entity.type
_entity.pdbx_description
1 polymer ?
#
loop_
_entity_poly.entity_id
_entity_poly.type
_entity_poly.pdbx_seq_one_letter_code
_entity_poly.pdbx_strand_id
1 'polypeptide(L)'
;PLPSDDDRTYSWADARKLVLDAYHDFSPELAETGKLFFDNDWIDVPPQPGKTSGAFAHPVVPSAHPYLLLNFHGKSRDVMTLAHELGHGVHQVLAGQQGPLMCDTPLTLAETASVFGEM
;
A
#
# COMPACT_ATOMS: atom_id res chain seq x y z
N PRO A 1 -16.25 11.66 16.21
CA PRO A 1 -15.18 10.77 16.74
C PRO A 1 -15.81 9.45 17.22
N LEU A 2 -15.27 8.31 16.77
CA LEU A 2 -15.67 7.04 17.36
C LEU A 2 -15.20 7.00 18.82
N PRO A 3 -15.95 6.40 19.76
CA PRO A 3 -15.64 6.44 21.19
C PRO A 3 -14.32 5.76 21.59
N SER A 4 -13.65 5.08 20.67
CA SER A 4 -12.42 4.30 20.86
C SER A 4 -11.29 4.70 19.91
N ASP A 5 -11.35 5.90 19.33
CA ASP A 5 -10.25 6.39 18.49
C ASP A 5 -9.04 6.66 19.40
N ASP A 6 -8.02 5.80 19.31
CA ASP A 6 -6.75 5.97 20.02
C ASP A 6 -6.02 7.17 19.41
N ASP A 7 -5.81 8.23 20.19
CA ASP A 7 -5.07 9.45 19.78
C ASP A 7 -3.57 9.18 19.51
N ARG A 8 -3.15 7.91 19.55
CA ARG A 8 -1.80 7.49 19.17
C ARG A 8 -1.44 7.98 17.77
N THR A 9 -0.30 8.66 17.72
CA THR A 9 0.33 9.10 16.48
C THR A 9 1.45 8.14 16.11
N TYR A 10 1.54 7.79 14.83
CA TYR A 10 2.57 6.95 14.24
C TYR A 10 3.50 7.80 13.37
N SER A 11 4.81 7.66 13.55
CA SER A 11 5.74 8.19 12.56
C SER A 11 5.67 7.38 11.27
N TRP A 12 6.13 7.95 10.16
CA TRP A 12 6.25 7.21 8.89
C TRP A 12 7.14 5.95 9.04
N ALA A 13 8.20 6.05 9.84
CA ALA A 13 9.08 4.93 10.13
C ALA A 13 8.36 3.82 10.92
N ASP A 14 7.53 4.18 11.90
CA ASP A 14 6.72 3.21 12.65
C ASP A 14 5.67 2.55 11.76
N ALA A 15 5.00 3.33 10.90
CA ALA A 15 4.01 2.82 9.95
C ALA A 15 4.64 1.83 8.95
N ARG A 16 5.77 2.22 8.34
CA ARG A 16 6.56 1.33 7.45
C ARG A 16 6.92 0.03 8.17
N LYS A 17 7.48 0.14 9.38
CA LYS A 17 7.91 -1.03 10.15
C LYS A 17 6.73 -1.94 10.48
N LEU A 18 5.64 -1.38 10.99
CA LEU A 18 4.46 -2.15 11.39
C LEU A 18 3.86 -2.92 10.22
N VAL A 19 3.70 -2.28 9.06
CA VAL A 19 3.15 -2.92 7.86
C VAL A 19 4.10 -4.00 7.32
N LEU A 20 5.40 -3.72 7.21
CA LEU A 20 6.36 -4.71 6.70
C LEU A 20 6.54 -5.91 7.65
N ASP A 21 6.53 -5.67 8.97
CA ASP A 21 6.59 -6.74 9.97
C ASP A 21 5.35 -7.65 9.87
N ALA A 22 4.15 -7.06 9.77
CA ALA A 22 2.91 -7.82 9.60
C ALA A 22 2.92 -8.66 8.31
N TYR A 23 3.38 -8.07 7.20
CA TYR A 23 3.53 -8.79 5.94
C TYR A 23 4.55 -9.93 6.06
N HIS A 24 5.65 -9.70 6.77
CA HIS A 24 6.73 -10.67 6.93
C HIS A 24 6.29 -11.85 7.80
N ASP A 25 5.57 -11.58 8.89
CA ASP A 25 5.01 -12.61 9.77
C ASP A 25 4.03 -13.54 9.04
N PHE A 26 3.34 -13.03 8.02
CA PHE A 26 2.52 -13.84 7.12
C PHE A 26 3.32 -14.56 6.04
N SER A 27 4.11 -13.81 5.25
CA SER A 27 4.96 -14.32 4.17
C SER A 27 6.18 -13.40 3.97
N PRO A 28 7.41 -13.92 4.17
CA PRO A 28 8.63 -13.17 3.89
C PRO A 28 8.70 -12.65 2.45
N GLU A 29 8.23 -13.43 1.47
CA GLU A 29 8.22 -13.03 0.05
C GLU A 29 7.28 -11.85 -0.22
N LEU A 30 6.14 -11.80 0.47
CA LEU A 30 5.20 -10.68 0.40
C LEU A 30 5.85 -9.41 0.95
N ALA A 31 6.52 -9.51 2.10
CA ALA A 31 7.23 -8.40 2.71
C ALA A 31 8.38 -7.88 1.84
N GLU A 32 9.17 -8.77 1.24
CA GLU A 32 10.24 -8.37 0.33
C GLU A 32 9.71 -7.63 -0.90
N THR A 33 8.57 -8.05 -1.45
CA THR A 33 7.92 -7.34 -2.55
C THR A 33 7.41 -5.97 -2.11
N GLY A 34 6.77 -5.88 -0.94
CA GLY A 34 6.30 -4.61 -0.37
C GLY A 34 7.45 -3.66 -0.03
N LYS A 35 8.59 -4.18 0.42
CA LYS A 35 9.79 -3.42 0.77
C LYS A 35 10.34 -2.63 -0.41
N LEU A 36 10.19 -3.13 -1.64
CA LEU A 36 10.61 -2.41 -2.86
C LEU A 36 9.98 -1.01 -2.96
N PHE A 37 8.72 -0.86 -2.54
CA PHE A 37 8.01 0.42 -2.60
C PHE A 37 8.66 1.48 -1.71
N PHE A 38 9.10 1.07 -0.52
CA PHE A 38 9.75 1.96 0.44
C PHE A 38 11.21 2.23 0.10
N ASP A 39 11.86 1.35 -0.66
CA ASP A 39 13.28 1.48 -1.01
C ASP A 39 13.51 2.26 -2.32
N ASN A 40 12.50 2.42 -3.17
CA ASN A 40 12.64 3.00 -4.52
C ASN A 40 11.78 4.26 -4.77
N ASP A 41 11.37 4.99 -3.74
CA ASP A 41 10.54 6.21 -3.86
C ASP A 41 9.23 5.99 -4.67
N TRP A 42 8.58 4.82 -4.53
CA TRP A 42 7.33 4.49 -5.22
C TRP A 42 6.07 4.93 -4.46
N ILE A 43 6.25 5.61 -3.34
CA ILE A 43 5.17 6.08 -2.48
C ILE A 43 5.28 7.60 -2.31
N ASP A 44 4.27 8.33 -2.77
CA ASP A 44 4.14 9.76 -2.49
C ASP A 44 3.32 9.96 -1.20
N VAL A 45 4.02 10.25 -0.09
CA VAL A 45 3.49 10.13 1.28
C VAL A 45 2.82 11.39 1.85
N PRO A 46 3.49 12.56 1.91
CA PRO A 46 2.96 13.68 2.69
C PRO A 46 1.78 14.37 1.99
N PRO A 47 0.79 14.90 2.73
CA PRO A 47 -0.21 15.79 2.16
C PRO A 47 0.45 17.10 1.70
N GLN A 48 0.06 17.59 0.54
CA GLN A 48 0.58 18.84 -0.04
C GLN A 48 -0.54 19.70 -0.63
N PRO A 49 -0.39 21.05 -0.67
CA PRO A 49 -1.33 21.91 -1.37
C PRO A 49 -1.49 21.50 -2.84
N GLY A 50 -2.72 21.26 -3.27
CA GLY A 50 -3.02 20.83 -4.64
C GLY A 50 -2.83 19.33 -4.93
N LYS A 51 -2.35 18.54 -3.96
CA LYS A 51 -2.29 17.07 -4.06
C LYS A 51 -3.70 16.48 -4.02
N THR A 52 -3.93 15.47 -4.85
CA THR A 52 -5.19 14.71 -4.89
C THR A 52 -5.51 14.15 -3.49
N SER A 53 -6.76 14.27 -3.07
CA SER A 53 -7.24 13.73 -1.79
C SER A 53 -7.36 12.21 -1.82
N GLY A 54 -7.29 11.59 -0.64
CA GLY A 54 -7.46 10.14 -0.49
C GLY A 54 -6.14 9.39 -0.64
N ALA A 55 -6.23 8.14 -1.06
CA ALA A 55 -5.11 7.26 -1.33
C ALA A 55 -5.47 6.35 -2.51
N PHE A 56 -4.46 5.89 -3.24
CA PHE A 56 -4.63 4.87 -4.29
C PHE A 56 -3.30 4.20 -4.67
N ALA A 57 -3.39 3.01 -5.24
CA ALA A 57 -2.35 2.33 -5.98
C ALA A 57 -2.66 2.35 -7.49
N HIS A 58 -1.75 2.90 -8.29
CA HIS A 58 -1.95 3.02 -9.73
C HIS A 58 -1.00 2.09 -10.51
N PRO A 59 -1.53 1.15 -11.31
CA PRO A 59 -0.72 0.32 -12.19
C PRO A 59 -0.20 1.16 -13.37
N VAL A 60 0.91 0.76 -13.99
CA VAL A 60 1.48 1.47 -15.14
C VAL A 60 1.46 0.56 -16.37
N VAL A 61 2.61 0.02 -16.76
CA VAL A 61 2.74 -1.05 -17.75
C VAL A 61 3.37 -2.26 -17.06
N PRO A 62 3.19 -3.51 -17.54
CA PRO A 62 3.68 -4.70 -16.83
C PRO A 62 5.19 -4.71 -16.54
N SER A 63 5.97 -3.99 -17.34
CA SER A 63 7.43 -3.86 -17.17
C SER A 63 7.84 -2.73 -16.21
N ALA A 64 6.89 -1.99 -15.64
CA ALA A 64 7.12 -0.89 -14.73
C ALA A 64 6.41 -1.16 -13.39
N HIS A 65 6.99 -0.63 -12.32
CA HIS A 65 6.41 -0.71 -11.00
C HIS A 65 5.17 0.18 -10.87
N PRO A 66 4.18 -0.22 -10.06
CA PRO A 66 3.08 0.66 -9.69
C PRO A 66 3.54 1.73 -8.70
N TYR A 67 2.72 2.76 -8.54
CA TYR A 67 2.95 3.85 -7.59
C TYR A 67 1.80 3.97 -6.60
N LEU A 68 2.14 4.30 -5.37
CA LEU A 68 1.18 4.60 -4.31
C LEU A 68 1.12 6.09 -4.06
N LEU A 69 -0.09 6.64 -3.96
CA LEU A 69 -0.32 7.98 -3.46
C LEU A 69 -1.01 7.86 -2.10
N LEU A 70 -0.43 8.52 -1.08
CA LEU A 70 -0.99 8.61 0.25
C LEU A 70 -1.12 10.07 0.69
N ASN A 71 -1.95 10.30 1.69
CA ASN A 71 -2.01 11.54 2.46
C ASN A 71 -1.86 11.19 3.94
N PHE A 72 -0.62 10.92 4.37
CA PHE A 72 -0.33 10.39 5.70
C PHE A 72 -0.25 11.50 6.76
N HIS A 73 -1.08 11.41 7.80
CA HIS A 73 -1.14 12.36 8.92
C HIS A 73 -0.69 11.74 10.25
N GLY A 74 -0.24 10.48 10.24
CA GLY A 74 0.21 9.76 11.43
C GLY A 74 -0.90 9.11 12.25
N LYS A 75 -2.14 9.03 11.75
CA LYS A 75 -3.23 8.37 12.47
C LYS A 75 -3.22 6.86 12.23
N SER A 76 -3.78 6.08 13.15
CA SER A 76 -3.97 4.63 12.98
C SER A 76 -4.63 4.28 11.64
N ARG A 77 -5.65 5.06 11.24
CA ARG A 77 -6.32 4.89 9.94
C ARG A 77 -5.37 5.07 8.75
N ASP A 78 -4.39 5.96 8.85
CA ASP A 78 -3.43 6.18 7.76
C ASP A 78 -2.47 4.99 7.61
N VAL A 79 -2.17 4.28 8.71
CA VAL A 79 -1.40 3.03 8.68
C VAL A 79 -2.20 1.92 7.99
N MET A 80 -3.49 1.80 8.31
CA MET A 80 -4.39 0.86 7.62
C MET A 80 -4.47 1.17 6.13
N THR A 81 -4.61 2.44 5.77
CA THR A 81 -4.61 2.88 4.36
C THR A 81 -3.27 2.58 3.68
N LEU A 82 -2.14 2.77 4.34
CA LEU A 82 -0.84 2.33 3.80
C LEU A 82 -0.84 0.84 3.49
N ALA A 83 -1.33 0.01 4.42
CA ALA A 83 -1.37 -1.44 4.24
C ALA A 83 -2.31 -1.83 3.08
N HIS A 84 -3.48 -1.19 2.99
CA HIS A 84 -4.44 -1.35 1.89
C HIS A 84 -3.79 -1.10 0.52
N GLU A 85 -3.20 0.08 0.34
CA GLU A 85 -2.60 0.45 -0.94
C GLU A 85 -1.36 -0.38 -1.25
N LEU A 86 -0.58 -0.76 -0.24
CA LEU A 86 0.55 -1.67 -0.42
C LEU A 86 0.08 -3.06 -0.88
N GLY A 87 -1.06 -3.54 -0.39
CA GLY A 87 -1.69 -4.78 -0.86
C GLY A 87 -2.02 -4.72 -2.36
N HIS A 88 -2.61 -3.61 -2.83
CA HIS A 88 -2.78 -3.40 -4.27
C HIS A 88 -1.44 -3.36 -5.02
N GLY A 89 -0.46 -2.60 -4.51
CA GLY A 89 0.85 -2.48 -5.14
C GLY A 89 1.56 -3.82 -5.31
N VAL A 90 1.62 -4.63 -4.25
CA VAL A 90 2.24 -5.96 -4.29
C VAL A 90 1.51 -6.87 -5.27
N HIS A 91 0.18 -6.86 -5.26
CA HIS A 91 -0.62 -7.64 -6.21
C HIS A 91 -0.32 -7.25 -7.66
N GLN A 92 -0.24 -5.95 -7.95
CA GLN A 92 0.09 -5.43 -9.28
C GLN A 92 1.50 -5.83 -9.73
N VAL A 93 2.50 -5.80 -8.84
CA VAL A 93 3.87 -6.26 -9.15
C VAL A 93 3.88 -7.73 -9.55
N LEU A 94 3.18 -8.59 -8.79
CA LEU A 94 3.13 -10.02 -9.05
C LEU A 94 2.33 -10.35 -10.33
N ALA A 95 1.21 -9.65 -10.55
CA ALA A 95 0.38 -9.82 -11.73
C ALA A 95 1.08 -9.37 -13.02
N GLY A 96 2.03 -8.43 -12.95
CA GLY A 96 2.82 -7.97 -14.10
C GLY A 96 3.51 -9.10 -14.89
N GLN A 97 3.84 -10.21 -14.24
CA GLN A 97 4.46 -11.39 -14.88
C GLN A 97 3.54 -12.09 -15.89
N GLN A 98 2.21 -11.89 -15.80
CA GLN A 98 1.24 -12.47 -16.73
C GLN A 98 1.24 -11.74 -18.09
N GLY A 99 1.94 -10.60 -18.20
CA GLY A 99 2.07 -9.81 -19.41
C GLY A 99 0.85 -8.92 -19.71
N PRO A 100 0.92 -8.11 -20.78
CA PRO A 100 0.00 -7.00 -21.02
C PRO A 100 -1.48 -7.36 -21.18
N LEU A 101 -1.79 -8.62 -21.48
CA LEU A 101 -3.16 -9.06 -21.72
C LEU A 101 -3.82 -9.68 -20.48
N MET A 102 -3.01 -10.10 -19.49
CA MET A 102 -3.46 -10.94 -18.38
C MET A 102 -3.10 -10.37 -17.01
N CYS A 103 -2.35 -9.25 -16.95
CA CYS A 103 -1.98 -8.61 -15.69
C CYS A 103 -3.11 -7.83 -15.04
N ASP A 104 -4.11 -7.40 -15.81
CA ASP A 104 -5.21 -6.61 -15.29
C ASP A 104 -6.15 -7.46 -14.44
N THR A 105 -6.40 -7.00 -13.21
CA THR A 105 -7.29 -7.67 -12.27
C THR A 105 -8.62 -6.93 -12.17
N PRO A 106 -9.78 -7.63 -12.18
CA PRO A 106 -11.06 -6.99 -11.90
C PRO A 106 -11.08 -6.44 -10.47
N LEU A 107 -11.88 -5.39 -10.23
CA LEU A 107 -11.90 -4.66 -8.96
C LEU A 107 -12.09 -5.57 -7.74
N THR A 108 -13.02 -6.52 -7.80
CA THR A 108 -13.27 -7.45 -6.68
C THR A 108 -12.06 -8.30 -6.31
N LEU A 109 -11.24 -8.67 -7.30
CA LEU A 109 -10.00 -9.41 -7.09
C LEU A 109 -8.89 -8.48 -6.57
N ALA A 110 -8.82 -7.24 -7.08
CA ALA A 110 -7.89 -6.24 -6.58
C ALA A 110 -8.14 -5.91 -5.09
N GLU A 111 -9.41 -5.74 -4.70
CA GLU A 111 -9.83 -5.47 -3.32
C GLU A 111 -9.56 -6.65 -2.38
N THR A 112 -9.56 -7.88 -2.88
CA THR A 112 -9.16 -9.04 -2.06
C THR A 112 -7.74 -8.86 -1.53
N ALA A 113 -6.82 -8.34 -2.34
CA ALA A 113 -5.43 -8.15 -1.94
C ALA A 113 -5.23 -6.94 -1.00
N SER A 114 -5.94 -5.84 -1.24
CA SER A 114 -5.82 -4.65 -0.39
C SER A 114 -6.47 -4.86 0.97
N VAL A 115 -7.68 -5.43 1.01
CA VAL A 115 -8.35 -5.78 2.27
C VAL A 115 -7.58 -6.86 3.03
N PHE A 116 -6.91 -7.79 2.35
CA PHE A 116 -6.00 -8.72 3.01
C PHE A 116 -4.84 -7.98 3.69
N GLY A 117 -4.26 -6.97 3.03
CA GLY A 117 -3.18 -6.15 3.60
C GLY A 117 -3.60 -5.36 4.85
N GLU A 118 -4.88 -5.02 4.97
CA GLU A 118 -5.43 -4.32 6.14
C GLU A 118 -5.60 -5.20 7.39
N MET A 119 -5.78 -6.52 7.24
CA MET A 119 -6.18 -7.44 8.32
C MET A 119 -5.00 -8.03 9.09
#